data_AF-A0A3S0CH37-F1
#
_entry.id   AF-A0A3S0CH37-F1
#
_cell.length_a   1.000
_cell.length_b   1.000
_cell.length_c   1.000
_cell.angle_alpha   90.00
_cell.angle_beta   90.00
_cell.angle_gamma   90.00
#
_symmetry.space_group_name_H-M   'P 1'
#
loop_
_entity.id
_entity.type
_entity.pdbx_description
1 polymer ?
#
loop_
_entity_poly.entity_id
_entity_poly.type
_entity_poly.pdbx_seq_one_letter_code
_entity_poly.pdbx_strand_id
1 'polypeptide(L)'
;MSKIIDLIGREIIDSRGNPTVECDVILDCGAVGRAAVPSGASTGSREAIELRDKDPARYGGKGTRQAVAHLDGEIRRALVGLPASEQVRIDQTLINLDGTDNKSRLGANALLAASMATAHAAAAAT
;
A
#
# COMPACT_ATOMS: atom_id res chain seq x y z
N MET A 1 4.03 -22.27 4.64
CA MET A 1 3.36 -21.68 3.47
C MET A 1 3.14 -20.22 3.78
N SER A 2 3.77 -19.33 3.02
CA SER A 2 3.69 -17.88 3.24
C SER A 2 3.81 -17.11 1.92
N LYS A 3 3.61 -17.79 0.79
CA LYS A 3 3.84 -17.19 -0.53
C LYS A 3 2.67 -16.28 -0.85
N ILE A 4 2.95 -15.04 -1.22
CA ILE A 4 1.93 -14.09 -1.64
C ILE A 4 1.32 -14.57 -2.95
N ILE A 5 -0.01 -14.71 -3.01
CA ILE A 5 -0.73 -15.10 -4.22
C ILE A 5 -1.56 -13.97 -4.81
N ASP A 6 -2.00 -13.02 -3.99
CA ASP A 6 -2.74 -11.86 -4.47
C ASP A 6 -2.65 -10.66 -3.53
N LEU A 7 -2.89 -9.47 -4.09
CA LEU A 7 -3.05 -8.20 -3.36
C LEU A 7 -4.32 -7.52 -3.83
N ILE A 8 -5.07 -6.86 -2.96
CA ILE A 8 -6.28 -6.12 -3.37
C ILE A 8 -6.25 -4.74 -2.73
N GLY A 9 -6.13 -3.69 -3.54
CA GLY A 9 -6.24 -2.30 -3.11
C GLY A 9 -7.69 -1.80 -3.09
N ARG A 10 -7.99 -0.87 -2.20
CA ARG A 10 -9.26 -0.12 -2.22
C ARG A 10 -9.12 1.28 -1.61
N GLU A 11 -9.97 2.18 -2.09
CA GLU A 11 -10.15 3.51 -1.51
C GLU A 11 -11.20 3.42 -0.40
N ILE A 12 -10.83 3.77 0.82
CA ILE A 12 -11.72 3.85 2.00
C ILE A 12 -11.71 5.27 2.56
N ILE A 13 -12.45 5.52 3.64
CA ILE A 13 -12.58 6.85 4.25
C ILE A 13 -11.90 6.89 5.62
N ASP A 14 -11.04 7.90 5.85
CA ASP A 14 -10.35 8.14 7.11
C ASP A 14 -11.27 8.79 8.17
N SER A 15 -10.77 8.94 9.39
CA SER A 15 -11.51 9.54 10.51
C SER A 15 -11.95 10.99 10.30
N ARG A 16 -11.43 11.66 9.28
CA ARG A 16 -11.76 13.06 8.91
C ARG A 16 -12.62 13.13 7.64
N GLY A 17 -13.13 12.00 7.16
CA GLY A 17 -13.96 11.96 5.96
C GLY A 17 -13.19 12.10 4.64
N ASN A 18 -11.86 11.97 4.65
CA ASN A 18 -11.05 12.03 3.43
C ASN A 18 -10.75 10.61 2.92
N PRO A 19 -10.57 10.41 1.61
CA PRO A 19 -10.11 9.13 1.09
C PRO A 19 -8.76 8.72 1.69
N THR A 20 -8.55 7.42 1.87
CA THR A 20 -7.24 6.80 2.11
C THR A 20 -7.18 5.43 1.45
N VAL A 21 -6.01 4.80 1.49
CA VAL A 21 -5.74 3.50 0.86
C VAL A 21 -5.79 2.39 1.90
N GLU A 22 -6.45 1.29 1.55
CA GLU A 22 -6.38 0.01 2.24
C GLU A 22 -5.92 -1.08 1.27
N CYS A 23 -5.12 -2.01 1.77
CA CYS A 23 -4.63 -3.16 1.01
C CYS A 23 -4.91 -4.45 1.78
N ASP A 24 -5.35 -5.48 1.05
CA ASP A 24 -5.31 -6.88 1.50
C ASP A 24 -4.16 -7.61 0.81
N VAL A 25 -3.43 -8.45 1.55
CA VAL A 25 -2.46 -9.40 1.03
C VAL A 25 -2.95 -10.81 1.35
N ILE A 26 -3.02 -11.66 0.34
CA ILE A 26 -3.53 -13.03 0.43
C ILE A 26 -2.37 -14.00 0.19
N LEU A 27 -2.21 -14.98 1.08
CA LEU A 27 -1.16 -16.00 0.98
C LEU A 27 -1.69 -17.34 0.47
N ASP A 28 -0.78 -18.19 0.00
CA ASP A 28 -1.06 -19.55 -0.50
C ASP A 28 -1.73 -20.48 0.54
N CYS A 29 -1.48 -20.24 1.83
CA CYS A 29 -2.16 -20.92 2.93
C CYS A 29 -3.57 -20.40 3.24
N GLY A 30 -4.05 -19.36 2.54
CA GLY A 30 -5.34 -18.72 2.78
C GLY A 30 -5.33 -17.64 3.86
N ALA A 31 -4.19 -17.40 4.53
CA ALA A 31 -4.04 -16.28 5.46
C ALA A 31 -4.19 -14.94 4.72
N VAL A 32 -4.85 -13.98 5.38
CA VAL A 32 -5.09 -12.64 4.84
C VAL A 32 -4.65 -11.60 5.85
N GLY A 33 -3.85 -10.65 5.39
CA GLY A 33 -3.50 -9.45 6.14
C GLY A 33 -4.12 -8.22 5.50
N ARG A 34 -4.64 -7.31 6.32
CA ARG A 34 -5.26 -6.05 5.88
C ARG A 34 -4.60 -4.87 6.58
N ALA A 35 -4.33 -3.80 5.84
CA ALA A 35 -3.83 -2.56 6.42
C ALA A 35 -4.37 -1.33 5.68
N ALA A 36 -4.84 -0.36 6.45
CA ALA A 36 -5.18 0.98 5.98
C ALA A 36 -4.10 1.97 6.43
N VAL A 37 -3.82 2.97 5.59
CA VAL A 37 -2.77 3.95 5.88
C VAL A 37 -3.37 5.24 6.47
N PRO A 38 -2.84 5.77 7.59
CA PRO A 38 -3.27 7.06 8.09
C PRO A 38 -2.79 8.20 7.19
N SER A 39 -3.52 9.31 7.19
CA SER A 39 -3.09 10.56 6.53
C SER A 39 -2.96 11.68 7.55
N GLY A 40 -1.80 12.36 7.55
CA GLY A 40 -1.53 13.50 8.41
C GLY A 40 -2.22 14.78 7.92
N ALA A 41 -2.55 15.70 8.83
CA ALA A 41 -2.94 17.07 8.47
C ALA A 41 -1.72 17.99 8.27
N SER A 42 -0.70 17.77 9.09
CA SER A 42 0.53 18.56 9.15
C SER A 42 1.67 17.72 8.60
N THR A 43 1.85 17.75 7.28
CA THR A 43 2.94 17.03 6.60
C THR A 43 4.17 17.92 6.53
N GLY A 44 5.28 17.47 7.10
CA GLY A 44 6.59 18.11 6.91
C GLY A 44 7.03 18.05 5.44
N SER A 45 7.74 19.07 4.98
CA SER A 45 8.21 19.16 3.58
C SER A 45 9.19 18.06 3.14
N ARG A 46 9.67 17.25 4.08
CA ARG A 46 10.60 16.13 3.85
C ARG A 46 9.99 14.75 4.16
N GLU A 47 8.69 14.69 4.43
CA GLU A 47 8.01 13.41 4.57
C GLU A 47 7.93 12.67 3.23
N ALA A 48 7.77 11.35 3.31
CA ALA A 48 7.48 10.56 2.13
C ALA A 48 6.13 11.00 1.53
N ILE A 49 6.03 10.97 0.20
CA ILE A 49 4.90 11.60 -0.50
C ILE A 49 3.67 10.70 -0.46
N GLU A 50 2.61 11.19 0.19
CA GLU A 50 1.27 10.63 0.03
C GLU A 50 0.72 11.00 -1.36
N LEU A 51 0.44 10.00 -2.19
CA LEU A 51 -0.09 10.24 -3.54
C LEU A 51 -1.61 10.49 -3.49
N ARG A 52 -2.02 11.62 -4.08
CA ARG A 52 -3.41 12.07 -4.20
C ARG A 52 -3.74 12.33 -5.67
N ASP A 53 -4.98 12.07 -6.06
CA ASP A 53 -5.47 12.17 -7.44
C ASP A 53 -5.48 13.62 -7.97
N LYS A 54 -5.59 14.62 -7.08
CA LYS A 54 -5.69 16.05 -7.42
C LYS A 54 -6.85 16.44 -8.34
N ASP A 55 -7.85 15.57 -8.48
CA ASP A 55 -9.11 15.83 -9.18
C ASP A 55 -10.09 16.61 -8.29
N PRO A 56 -10.35 17.92 -8.55
CA PRO A 56 -11.25 18.72 -7.71
C PRO A 56 -12.68 18.19 -7.66
N ALA A 57 -13.14 17.46 -8.68
CA ALA A 57 -14.48 16.90 -8.73
C ALA A 57 -14.68 15.75 -7.73
N ARG A 58 -13.59 15.15 -7.24
CA ARG A 58 -13.62 14.02 -6.29
C ARG A 58 -12.93 14.39 -4.99
N TYR A 59 -13.73 14.47 -3.92
CA TYR A 59 -13.24 14.76 -2.57
C TYR A 59 -12.35 16.02 -2.50
N GLY A 60 -12.59 17.00 -3.37
CA GLY A 60 -11.80 18.23 -3.45
C GLY A 60 -10.31 18.01 -3.78
N GLY A 61 -10.00 17.02 -4.63
CA GLY A 61 -8.62 16.69 -5.01
C GLY A 61 -7.94 15.64 -4.13
N LYS A 62 -8.63 15.15 -3.09
CA LYS A 62 -8.05 14.22 -2.10
C LYS A 62 -8.28 12.75 -2.41
N GLY A 63 -8.82 12.40 -3.58
CA GLY A 63 -8.92 10.99 -4.01
C GLY A 63 -7.57 10.27 -3.97
N THR A 64 -7.61 8.94 -3.87
CA THR A 64 -6.43 8.05 -3.83
C THR A 64 -6.52 6.92 -4.86
N ARG A 65 -7.34 7.06 -5.91
CA ARG A 65 -7.51 6.01 -6.93
C ARG A 65 -6.21 5.68 -7.64
N GLN A 66 -5.31 6.64 -7.85
CA GLN A 66 -4.02 6.37 -8.47
C GLN A 66 -3.15 5.45 -7.59
N ALA A 67 -3.12 5.70 -6.28
CA ALA A 67 -2.39 4.86 -5.33
C ALA A 67 -3.01 3.44 -5.24
N VAL A 68 -4.34 3.33 -5.28
CA VAL A 68 -5.04 2.04 -5.38
C VAL A 68 -4.69 1.30 -6.67
N ALA A 69 -4.66 2.00 -7.81
CA ALA A 69 -4.27 1.39 -9.08
C ALA A 69 -2.81 0.88 -9.07
N HIS A 70 -1.91 1.55 -8.35
CA HIS A 70 -0.54 1.06 -8.17
C HIS A 70 -0.49 -0.24 -7.35
N LEU A 71 -1.32 -0.36 -6.31
CA LEU A 71 -1.48 -1.60 -5.54
C LEU A 71 -1.93 -2.75 -6.44
N ASP A 72 -3.02 -2.54 -7.19
CA ASP A 72 -3.60 -3.57 -8.05
C ASP A 72 -2.76 -3.90 -9.29
N GLY A 73 -1.85 -2.99 -9.66
CA GLY A 73 -1.00 -3.09 -10.83
C GLY A 73 0.43 -3.51 -10.50
N GLU A 74 1.34 -2.52 -10.52
CA GLU A 74 2.79 -2.75 -10.45
C GLU A 74 3.21 -3.41 -9.13
N ILE A 75 2.63 -3.00 -7.99
CA ILE A 75 2.98 -3.53 -6.68
C ILE A 75 2.55 -4.99 -6.55
N ARG A 76 1.32 -5.33 -6.95
CA ARG A 76 0.84 -6.72 -6.99
C ARG A 76 1.79 -7.59 -7.82
N ARG A 77 2.13 -7.17 -9.05
CA ARG A 77 3.05 -7.93 -9.93
C ARG A 77 4.44 -8.13 -9.33
N ALA A 78 4.93 -7.16 -8.56
CA ALA A 78 6.26 -7.24 -7.95
C ALA A 78 6.29 -8.14 -6.69
N LEU A 79 5.19 -8.20 -5.93
CA LEU A 79 5.13 -8.94 -4.66
C LEU A 79 4.58 -10.36 -4.79
N VAL A 80 3.71 -10.63 -5.77
CA VAL A 80 3.18 -11.97 -5.99
C VAL A 80 4.33 -12.95 -6.21
N GLY A 81 4.30 -14.01 -5.43
CA GLY A 81 5.29 -15.08 -5.43
C GLY A 81 6.44 -14.91 -4.44
N LEU A 82 6.56 -13.75 -3.79
CA LEU A 82 7.52 -13.57 -2.69
C LEU A 82 6.98 -14.19 -1.39
N PRO A 83 7.86 -14.68 -0.50
CA PRO A 83 7.47 -15.13 0.83
C PRO A 83 7.17 -13.92 1.73
N ALA A 84 5.96 -13.85 2.27
CA ALA A 84 5.51 -12.77 3.16
C ALA A 84 6.31 -12.69 4.46
N SER A 85 6.96 -13.78 4.88
CA SER A 85 7.85 -13.81 6.05
C SER A 85 9.16 -13.06 5.86
N GLU A 86 9.54 -12.71 4.63
CA GLU A 86 10.78 -11.96 4.33
C GLU A 86 10.51 -10.44 4.24
N GLN A 87 10.02 -9.83 5.33
CA GLN A 87 9.57 -8.43 5.34
C GLN A 87 10.60 -7.44 4.75
N VAL A 88 11.88 -7.58 5.10
CA VAL A 88 12.96 -6.72 4.57
C VAL A 88 13.05 -6.81 3.04
N ARG A 89 12.87 -8.00 2.46
CA ARG A 89 12.89 -8.20 1.01
C ARG A 89 11.66 -7.59 0.35
N ILE A 90 10.48 -7.72 0.98
CA ILE A 90 9.24 -7.09 0.51
C ILE A 90 9.43 -5.57 0.45
N ASP A 91 9.88 -4.96 1.54
CA ASP A 91 10.05 -3.51 1.62
C ASP A 91 11.12 -3.00 0.67
N GLN A 92 12.24 -3.73 0.51
CA GLN A 92 13.26 -3.35 -0.46
C GLN A 92 12.76 -3.49 -1.91
N THR A 93 11.94 -4.49 -2.20
CA THR A 93 11.29 -4.64 -3.52
C THR A 93 10.39 -3.46 -3.81
N LEU A 94 9.58 -3.04 -2.83
CA LEU A 94 8.71 -1.87 -2.92
C LEU A 94 9.48 -0.56 -3.13
N ILE A 95 10.55 -0.34 -2.36
CA ILE A 95 11.41 0.85 -2.47
C ILE A 95 12.10 0.90 -3.85
N ASN A 96 12.68 -0.22 -4.28
CA ASN A 96 13.34 -0.32 -5.58
C ASN A 96 12.37 -0.15 -6.74
N LEU A 97 11.15 -0.69 -6.60
CA LEU A 97 10.10 -0.55 -7.60
C LEU A 97 9.68 0.91 -7.75
N ASP A 98 9.49 1.64 -6.65
CA ASP A 98 9.19 3.07 -6.72
C ASP A 98 10.33 3.86 -7.38
N GLY A 99 11.57 3.62 -6.95
CA GLY A 99 12.78 4.19 -7.55
C GLY A 99 13.04 5.66 -7.19
N THR A 100 12.25 6.26 -6.29
CA THR A 100 12.46 7.64 -5.82
C THR A 100 12.74 7.67 -4.32
N ASP A 101 13.58 8.59 -3.87
CA ASP A 101 13.98 8.71 -2.46
C ASP A 101 12.78 8.94 -1.51
N ASN A 102 11.78 9.68 -2.00
CA ASN A 102 10.62 10.11 -1.23
C ASN A 102 9.32 9.34 -1.56
N LYS A 103 9.39 8.25 -2.33
CA LYS A 103 8.23 7.40 -2.69
C LYS A 103 7.16 8.14 -3.50
N SER A 104 7.58 9.09 -4.33
CA SER A 104 6.67 9.99 -5.06
C SER A 104 6.06 9.37 -6.32
N ARG A 105 6.65 8.31 -6.88
CA ARG A 105 6.15 7.68 -8.11
C ARG A 105 4.92 6.83 -7.82
N LEU A 106 5.03 5.93 -6.84
CA LEU A 106 3.98 4.99 -6.48
C LEU A 106 3.12 5.49 -5.31
N GLY A 107 3.64 6.41 -4.50
CA GLY A 107 2.99 6.93 -3.32
C GLY A 107 3.36 6.13 -2.08
N ALA A 108 3.85 6.84 -1.05
CA ALA A 108 4.18 6.26 0.25
C ALA A 108 2.98 5.54 0.89
N ASN A 109 1.76 6.01 0.63
CA ASN A 109 0.52 5.39 1.07
C ASN A 109 0.25 4.03 0.40
N ALA A 110 0.53 3.85 -0.89
CA ALA A 110 0.42 2.53 -1.52
C ALA A 110 1.48 1.56 -0.99
N LEU A 111 2.74 2.02 -0.89
CA LEU A 111 3.85 1.20 -0.41
C LEU A 111 3.63 0.74 1.03
N LEU A 112 3.24 1.65 1.92
CA LEU A 112 3.01 1.33 3.32
C LEU A 112 1.81 0.40 3.52
N ALA A 113 0.73 0.57 2.73
CA ALA A 113 -0.42 -0.33 2.78
C ALA A 113 -0.03 -1.77 2.44
N ALA A 114 0.72 -1.98 1.35
CA ALA A 114 1.22 -3.31 0.98
C ALA A 114 2.20 -3.89 2.01
N SER A 115 3.13 -3.06 2.51
CA SER A 115 4.11 -3.45 3.52
C SER A 115 3.46 -3.99 4.79
N MET A 116 2.54 -3.21 5.37
CA MET A 116 1.86 -3.56 6.61
C MET A 116 0.88 -4.73 6.44
N ALA A 117 0.13 -4.76 5.32
CA ALA A 117 -0.76 -5.88 5.02
C ALA A 117 0.02 -7.19 4.86
N THR A 118 1.24 -7.14 4.31
CA THR A 118 2.12 -8.32 4.19
C THR A 118 2.55 -8.83 5.57
N ALA A 119 2.99 -7.93 6.46
CA ALA A 119 3.35 -8.28 7.82
C ALA A 119 2.19 -8.92 8.59
N HIS A 120 0.98 -8.36 8.46
CA HIS A 120 -0.23 -8.91 9.07
C HIS A 120 -0.58 -10.30 8.50
N ALA A 121 -0.44 -10.49 7.19
CA ALA A 121 -0.71 -11.77 6.54
C ALA A 121 0.28 -12.85 7.01
N ALA A 122 1.57 -12.51 7.12
CA ALA A 122 2.60 -13.39 7.63
C ALA A 122 2.34 -13.79 9.09
N ALA A 123 1.91 -12.85 9.93
CA ALA A 123 1.54 -13.13 11.32
C ALA A 123 0.29 -14.01 11.44
N ALA A 124 -0.67 -13.87 10.52
CA ALA A 124 -1.89 -14.69 10.49
C ALA A 124 -1.67 -16.11 9.96
N ALA A 125 -0.56 -16.37 9.28
CA ALA A 125 -0.24 -17.66 8.65
C ALA A 125 0.34 -18.72 9.61
N THR A 126 0.13 -18.56 10.92
CA THR A 126 0.70 -19.43 11.97
C THR A 126 0.00 -20.78 12.02
#